data_AF-A0A4S3ZNF1-F1
#
_entry.id   AF-A0A4S3ZNF1-F1
#
_cell.length_a   1.000
_cell.length_b   1.000
_cell.length_c   1.000
_cell.angle_alpha   90.00
_cell.angle_beta   90.00
_cell.angle_gamma   90.00
#
_symmetry.space_group_name_H-M   'P 1'
#
loop_
_entity.id
_entity.type
_entity.pdbx_description
1 polymer ?
#
loop_
_entity_poly.entity_id
_entity_poly.type
_entity_poly.pdbx_seq_one_letter_code
_entity_poly.pdbx_strand_id
1 'polypeptide(L)'
;ALLGVTNLAVTPATLAPGAIGTATATYVLTQSDINNGQISNTAIASGTSPQGNPVQDTSGTSTTNDTPTVTTLPQNPAIALVKTAVFNDTNADTFAQVGETITYTFTVTNTGNVTVNGLVINDVLLGVTNLAVTPATLAPGAIGTATATYVLTQSDINNGQISNTAIASGTSPQGNPVQDTSGTS
;
A
#
# COMPACT_ATOMS: atom_id res chain seq x y z
N ALA A 1 13.63 -16.99 14.53
CA ALA A 1 12.52 -16.21 15.11
C ALA A 1 12.48 -14.84 14.43
N LEU A 2 11.30 -14.37 14.02
CA LEU A 2 11.12 -13.10 13.28
C LEU A 2 11.68 -11.88 14.05
N LEU A 3 11.69 -12.00 15.38
CA LEU A 3 12.21 -10.98 16.29
C LEU A 3 13.74 -10.84 16.27
N GLY A 4 14.49 -11.85 15.81
CA GLY A 4 15.96 -11.85 15.91
C GLY A 4 16.52 -11.76 17.34
N VAL A 5 15.66 -11.70 18.36
CA VAL A 5 16.02 -11.61 19.77
C VAL A 5 16.46 -12.99 20.26
N THR A 6 17.67 -13.03 20.80
CA THR A 6 18.21 -14.19 21.52
C THR A 6 18.43 -13.82 22.98
N ASN A 7 18.43 -14.81 23.87
CA ASN A 7 18.75 -14.66 25.30
C ASN A 7 17.84 -13.69 26.06
N LEU A 8 16.55 -13.69 25.75
CA LEU A 8 15.57 -12.95 26.53
C LEU A 8 15.44 -13.59 27.92
N ALA A 9 15.66 -12.81 28.97
CA ALA A 9 15.61 -13.31 30.34
C ALA A 9 14.16 -13.66 30.74
N VAL A 10 13.93 -14.92 31.09
CA VAL A 10 12.67 -15.37 31.69
C VAL A 10 12.66 -14.98 33.16
N THR A 11 11.56 -14.38 33.62
CA THR A 11 11.38 -14.01 35.03
C THR A 11 10.19 -14.79 35.62
N PRO A 12 10.38 -15.57 36.71
CA PRO A 12 11.68 -15.87 37.34
C PRO A 12 12.54 -16.81 36.48
N ALA A 13 13.87 -16.71 36.64
CA ALA A 13 14.84 -17.49 35.85
C ALA A 13 14.97 -18.97 36.30
N THR A 14 14.32 -19.34 37.39
CA THR A 14 14.24 -20.72 37.88
C THR A 14 12.79 -21.03 38.21
N LEU A 15 12.30 -22.15 37.66
CA LEU A 15 10.92 -22.58 37.82
C LEU A 15 10.86 -23.87 38.63
N ALA A 16 10.07 -23.87 39.70
CA ALA A 16 9.63 -25.09 40.34
C ALA A 16 8.63 -25.84 39.41
N PRO A 17 8.38 -27.15 39.63
CA PRO A 17 7.36 -27.87 38.87
C PRO A 17 6.00 -27.16 38.90
N GLY A 18 5.42 -26.92 37.73
CA GLY A 18 4.15 -26.20 37.56
C GLY A 18 4.22 -24.67 37.70
N ALA A 19 5.39 -24.09 38.00
CA ALA A 19 5.56 -22.64 38.01
C ALA A 19 5.64 -22.06 36.59
N ILE A 20 5.32 -20.78 36.47
CA ILE A 20 5.30 -20.04 35.20
C ILE A 20 6.38 -18.96 35.23
N GLY A 21 7.16 -18.89 34.16
CA GLY A 21 8.07 -17.78 33.89
C GLY A 21 7.61 -17.02 32.65
N THR A 22 7.86 -15.71 32.62
CA THR A 22 7.45 -14.85 31.52
C THR A 22 8.63 -14.09 30.94
N ALA A 23 8.58 -13.85 29.63
CA ALA A 23 9.53 -13.03 28.91
C ALA A 23 8.78 -12.27 27.80
N THR A 24 9.09 -10.98 27.60
CA THR A 24 8.41 -10.13 26.62
C THR A 24 9.39 -9.50 25.64
N ALA A 25 9.01 -9.45 24.37
CA ALA A 25 9.74 -8.77 23.30
C ALA A 25 8.76 -8.03 22.41
N THR A 26 9.21 -6.93 21.81
CA THR A 26 8.44 -6.15 20.85
C THR A 26 9.01 -6.34 19.44
N TYR A 27 8.12 -6.25 18.45
CA TYR A 27 8.47 -6.25 17.03
C TYR A 27 7.98 -4.95 16.40
N VAL A 28 8.86 -4.28 15.67
CA VAL A 28 8.46 -3.14 14.84
C VAL A 28 8.10 -3.68 13.47
N LEU A 29 6.85 -3.48 13.06
CA LEU A 29 6.37 -3.89 11.75
C LEU A 29 7.10 -3.17 10.63
N THR A 30 7.39 -3.89 9.56
CA THR A 30 7.90 -3.36 8.30
C THR A 30 6.78 -3.23 7.28
N GLN A 31 7.01 -2.47 6.20
CA GLN A 31 6.06 -2.42 5.09
C GLN A 31 5.86 -3.80 4.44
N SER A 32 6.89 -4.66 4.46
CA SER A 32 6.78 -6.04 3.98
C SER A 32 5.76 -6.83 4.80
N ASP A 33 5.76 -6.69 6.12
CA ASP A 33 4.79 -7.36 7.00
C ASP A 33 3.37 -6.89 6.72
N ILE A 34 3.18 -5.56 6.61
CA ILE A 34 1.87 -4.97 6.29
C ILE A 34 1.41 -5.42 4.91
N ASN A 35 2.32 -5.46 3.93
CA ASN A 35 2.04 -5.98 2.59
C ASN A 35 1.80 -7.48 2.56
N ASN A 36 2.27 -8.26 3.52
CA ASN A 36 1.96 -9.69 3.65
C ASN A 36 0.61 -9.92 4.34
N GLY A 37 0.13 -8.94 5.12
CA GLY A 37 -1.16 -9.00 5.84
C GLY A 37 -1.13 -9.89 7.09
N GLN A 38 0.02 -10.48 7.43
CA GLN A 38 0.21 -11.26 8.64
C GLN A 38 1.69 -11.40 8.98
N ILE A 39 1.97 -11.64 10.26
CA ILE A 39 3.27 -12.08 10.77
C ILE A 39 3.11 -13.45 11.45
N SER A 40 4.13 -14.30 11.32
CA SER A 40 4.20 -15.59 12.00
C SER A 40 5.46 -15.63 12.85
N ASN A 41 5.33 -15.98 14.13
CA ASN A 41 6.46 -16.03 15.04
C ASN A 41 6.48 -17.32 15.87
N THR A 42 7.69 -17.83 16.06
CA THR A 42 8.01 -18.96 16.94
C THR A 42 9.18 -18.54 17.82
N ALA A 43 9.12 -18.90 19.10
CA ALA A 43 10.17 -18.72 20.08
C ALA A 43 10.68 -20.09 20.56
N ILE A 44 11.85 -20.09 21.18
CA ILE A 44 12.45 -21.27 21.77
C ILE A 44 12.75 -20.92 23.22
N ALA A 45 12.19 -21.69 24.15
CA ALA A 45 12.57 -21.64 25.54
C ALA A 45 13.68 -22.67 25.79
N SER A 46 14.73 -22.27 26.49
CA SER A 46 15.82 -23.17 26.87
C SER A 46 16.14 -23.01 28.35
N GLY A 47 16.51 -24.10 29.00
CA GLY A 47 16.87 -24.14 30.40
C GLY A 47 17.80 -25.28 30.74
N THR A 48 18.03 -25.49 32.03
CA THR A 48 18.86 -26.58 32.55
C THR A 48 18.17 -27.22 33.74
N SER A 49 18.10 -28.55 33.77
CA SER A 49 17.52 -29.30 34.89
C SER A 49 18.40 -29.20 36.15
N PRO A 50 17.89 -29.56 37.34
CA PRO A 50 18.71 -29.62 38.55
C PRO A 50 19.93 -30.56 38.47
N GLN A 51 19.90 -31.54 37.55
CA GLN A 51 21.03 -32.45 37.27
C GLN A 51 22.02 -31.90 36.24
N GLY A 52 21.80 -30.68 35.73
CA GLY A 52 22.66 -30.06 34.73
C GLY A 52 22.32 -30.41 33.27
N ASN A 53 21.22 -31.13 33.01
CA ASN A 53 20.85 -31.50 31.64
C ASN A 53 20.17 -30.32 30.93
N PRO A 54 20.57 -29.96 29.69
CA PRO A 54 19.87 -28.93 28.94
C PRO A 54 18.46 -29.41 28.56
N VAL A 55 17.50 -28.48 28.60
CA VAL A 55 16.13 -28.69 28.12
C VAL A 55 15.76 -27.57 27.16
N GLN A 56 14.93 -27.90 26.18
CA GLN A 56 14.44 -26.95 25.19
C GLN A 56 12.99 -27.26 24.84
N ASP A 57 12.23 -26.21 24.57
CA ASP A 57 10.87 -26.30 24.07
C ASP A 57 10.63 -25.25 22.98
N THR A 58 9.92 -25.62 21.93
CA THR A 58 9.53 -24.69 20.87
C THR A 58 8.14 -24.18 21.20
N SER A 59 7.93 -22.86 21.09
CA SER A 59 6.63 -22.29 21.42
C SER A 59 5.55 -22.79 20.45
N GLY A 60 4.35 -23.05 20.97
CA GLY A 60 3.14 -23.23 20.16
C GLY A 60 1.90 -22.58 20.75
N THR A 61 0.74 -23.00 20.26
CA THR A 61 -0.58 -22.52 20.72
C THR A 61 -1.10 -23.29 21.94
N SER A 62 -0.39 -24.34 22.36
CA SER A 62 -0.65 -25.17 23.53
C SER A 62 0.67 -25.77 24.02
N THR A 63 0.69 -26.34 25.23
CA THR A 63 1.87 -27.00 25.85
C THR A 63 2.27 -28.33 25.19
N THR A 64 1.70 -28.66 24.03
CA THR A 64 1.85 -29.96 23.36
C THR A 64 2.08 -29.83 21.86
N ASN A 65 2.27 -28.62 21.35
CA ASN A 65 2.50 -28.38 19.94
C ASN A 65 3.50 -27.24 19.72
N ASP A 66 4.04 -27.18 18.51
CA ASP A 66 4.99 -26.16 18.05
C ASP A 66 4.36 -25.25 16.99
N THR A 67 3.03 -25.07 17.02
CA THR A 67 2.31 -24.30 15.99
C THR A 67 2.70 -22.82 16.11
N PRO A 68 3.24 -22.18 15.05
CA PRO A 68 3.60 -20.77 15.12
C PRO A 68 2.41 -19.87 15.49
N THR A 69 2.69 -18.82 16.26
CA THR A 69 1.69 -17.80 16.54
C THR A 69 1.58 -16.87 15.33
N VAL A 70 0.43 -16.89 14.67
CA VAL A 70 0.12 -16.01 13.52
C VAL A 70 -0.70 -14.83 14.01
N THR A 71 -0.27 -13.62 13.65
CA THR A 71 -1.00 -12.38 13.90
C THR A 71 -1.38 -11.75 12.57
N THR A 72 -2.68 -11.66 12.29
CA THR A 72 -3.20 -10.98 11.11
C THR A 72 -3.10 -9.47 11.27
N LEU A 73 -2.70 -8.77 10.21
CA LEU A 73 -2.59 -7.32 10.17
C LEU A 73 -3.72 -6.73 9.33
N PRO A 74 -4.47 -5.72 9.83
CA PRO A 74 -5.54 -5.11 9.07
C PRO A 74 -4.98 -4.35 7.85
N GLN A 75 -5.59 -4.58 6.69
CA GLN A 75 -5.22 -3.94 5.43
C GLN A 75 -6.35 -3.04 4.95
N ASN A 76 -5.98 -1.86 4.46
CA ASN A 76 -6.87 -0.86 3.92
C ASN A 76 -6.23 -0.27 2.65
N PRO A 77 -6.29 -0.98 1.50
CA PRO A 77 -5.79 -0.48 0.23
C PRO A 77 -6.70 0.66 -0.27
N ALA A 78 -6.12 1.79 -0.63
CA ALA A 78 -6.86 2.95 -1.14
C ALA A 78 -5.97 3.84 -2.01
N ILE A 79 -6.57 4.52 -2.97
CA ILE A 79 -5.91 5.54 -3.80
C ILE A 79 -6.81 6.78 -3.90
N ALA A 80 -6.20 7.92 -4.20
CA ALA A 80 -6.89 9.14 -4.57
C ALA A 80 -6.35 9.64 -5.92
N LEU A 81 -7.24 10.11 -6.79
CA LEU A 81 -6.92 10.68 -8.10
C LEU A 81 -7.33 12.16 -8.14
N VAL A 82 -6.35 13.03 -8.37
CA VAL A 82 -6.57 14.44 -8.68
C VAL A 82 -6.30 14.67 -10.16
N LYS A 83 -7.18 15.42 -10.81
CA LYS A 83 -7.05 15.81 -12.20
C LYS A 83 -7.06 17.32 -12.33
N THR A 84 -6.07 17.86 -13.03
CA THR A 84 -5.98 19.28 -13.36
C THR A 84 -5.85 19.47 -14.86
N ALA A 85 -6.17 20.67 -15.32
CA ALA A 85 -6.19 21.01 -16.74
C ALA A 85 -5.54 22.39 -16.96
N VAL A 86 -4.78 22.52 -18.05
CA VAL A 86 -4.20 23.78 -18.52
C VAL A 86 -4.58 23.96 -19.98
N PHE A 87 -5.26 25.05 -20.31
CA PHE A 87 -5.50 25.45 -21.69
C PHE A 87 -4.20 25.98 -22.30
N ASN A 88 -3.82 25.45 -23.45
CA ASN A 88 -2.62 25.81 -24.19
C ASN A 88 -3.03 26.72 -25.36
N ASP A 89 -3.06 28.03 -25.09
CA ASP A 89 -3.18 29.07 -26.10
C ASP A 89 -1.84 29.19 -26.85
N THR A 90 -1.79 28.69 -28.07
CA THR A 90 -0.54 28.58 -28.84
C THR A 90 -0.22 29.83 -29.63
N ASN A 91 -1.21 30.68 -29.89
CA ASN A 91 -1.06 31.91 -30.66
C ASN A 91 -1.06 33.17 -29.77
N ALA A 92 -1.35 33.02 -28.47
CA ALA A 92 -1.43 34.05 -27.44
C ALA A 92 -2.46 35.16 -27.71
N ASP A 93 -3.56 34.83 -28.41
CA ASP A 93 -4.65 35.76 -28.72
C ASP A 93 -5.76 35.77 -27.66
N THR A 94 -5.65 34.93 -26.63
CA THR A 94 -6.57 34.75 -25.50
C THR A 94 -7.92 34.11 -25.84
N PHE A 95 -8.11 33.64 -27.08
CA PHE A 95 -9.32 32.96 -27.53
C PHE A 95 -9.07 31.47 -27.73
N ALA A 96 -10.04 30.66 -27.33
CA ALA A 96 -10.01 29.24 -27.67
C ALA A 96 -10.29 29.03 -29.16
N GLN A 97 -9.38 28.33 -29.85
CA GLN A 97 -9.50 28.03 -31.28
C GLN A 97 -9.44 26.52 -31.55
N VAL A 98 -10.05 26.12 -32.69
CA VAL A 98 -10.01 24.73 -33.14
C VAL A 98 -8.57 24.32 -33.41
N GLY A 99 -8.16 23.17 -32.87
CA GLY A 99 -6.79 22.66 -33.01
C GLY A 99 -5.86 23.03 -31.86
N GLU A 100 -6.23 23.98 -31.00
CA GLU A 100 -5.52 24.22 -29.74
C GLU A 100 -5.80 23.10 -28.74
N THR A 101 -5.07 23.08 -27.62
CA THR A 101 -5.08 21.92 -26.73
C THR A 101 -5.33 22.25 -25.27
N ILE A 102 -5.79 21.24 -24.54
CA ILE A 102 -5.78 21.22 -23.08
C ILE A 102 -4.82 20.12 -22.63
N THR A 103 -3.84 20.47 -21.79
CA THR A 103 -2.99 19.49 -21.10
C THR A 103 -3.67 19.07 -19.80
N TYR A 104 -3.98 17.78 -19.68
CA TYR A 104 -4.43 17.18 -18.43
C TYR A 104 -3.27 16.58 -17.67
N THR A 105 -3.19 16.88 -16.37
CA THR A 105 -2.27 16.23 -15.43
C THR A 105 -3.07 15.40 -14.45
N PHE A 106 -2.64 14.16 -14.27
CA PHE A 106 -3.22 13.23 -13.31
C PHE A 106 -2.21 12.94 -12.22
N THR A 107 -2.65 13.11 -10.97
CA THR A 107 -1.86 12.82 -9.78
C THR A 107 -2.57 11.73 -8.99
N VAL A 108 -1.93 10.58 -8.86
CA VAL A 108 -2.42 9.44 -8.07
C VAL A 108 -1.63 9.38 -6.77
N THR A 109 -2.33 9.36 -5.65
CA THR A 109 -1.74 9.19 -4.31
C THR A 109 -2.21 7.87 -3.72
N ASN A 110 -1.30 7.05 -3.20
CA ASN A 110 -1.69 5.91 -2.37
C ASN A 110 -2.05 6.40 -0.97
N THR A 111 -3.34 6.41 -0.65
CA THR A 111 -3.88 6.84 0.66
C THR A 111 -4.11 5.68 1.61
N GLY A 112 -3.86 4.45 1.15
CA GLY A 112 -3.97 3.23 1.95
C GLY A 112 -2.72 2.91 2.77
N ASN A 113 -2.74 1.76 3.46
CA ASN A 113 -1.62 1.27 4.28
C ASN A 113 -0.78 0.15 3.64
N VAL A 114 -1.12 -0.27 2.42
CA VAL A 114 -0.37 -1.28 1.64
C VAL A 114 0.13 -0.70 0.33
N THR A 115 1.18 -1.29 -0.23
CA THR A 115 1.67 -0.93 -1.56
C THR A 115 0.63 -1.22 -2.65
N VAL A 116 0.38 -0.29 -3.55
CA VAL A 116 -0.49 -0.48 -4.73
C VAL A 116 0.38 -0.64 -5.97
N ASN A 117 0.08 -1.63 -6.81
CA ASN A 117 0.82 -1.97 -8.02
C ASN A 117 -0.03 -1.82 -9.28
N GLY A 118 0.65 -1.67 -10.43
CA GLY A 118 0.02 -1.69 -11.75
C GLY A 118 -0.92 -0.52 -11.99
N LEU A 119 -0.58 0.66 -11.47
CA LEU A 119 -1.42 1.85 -11.58
C LEU A 119 -1.56 2.32 -13.03
N VAL A 120 -2.80 2.46 -13.45
CA VAL A 120 -3.18 2.96 -14.77
C VAL A 120 -4.39 3.90 -14.69
N ILE A 121 -4.55 4.74 -15.71
CA ILE A 121 -5.67 5.69 -15.84
C ILE A 121 -6.48 5.42 -17.11
N ASN A 122 -7.80 5.47 -16.96
CA ASN A 122 -8.77 5.45 -18.05
C ASN A 122 -9.52 6.78 -18.11
N ASP A 123 -9.65 7.34 -19.30
CA ASP A 123 -10.35 8.60 -19.54
C ASP A 123 -11.13 8.52 -20.85
N VAL A 124 -12.46 8.58 -20.75
CA VAL A 124 -13.37 8.40 -21.90
C VAL A 124 -13.32 9.61 -22.84
N LEU A 125 -13.22 10.82 -22.31
CA LEU A 125 -13.18 12.03 -23.14
C LEU A 125 -11.90 12.07 -23.98
N LEU A 126 -10.78 11.68 -23.37
CA LEU A 126 -9.49 11.61 -24.06
C LEU A 126 -9.35 10.38 -24.97
N GLY A 127 -10.27 9.41 -24.89
CA GLY A 127 -10.17 8.14 -25.59
C GLY A 127 -8.99 7.30 -25.13
N VAL A 128 -8.52 7.50 -23.89
CA VAL A 128 -7.31 6.86 -23.36
C VAL A 128 -7.70 5.72 -22.44
N THR A 129 -7.09 4.55 -22.67
CA THR A 129 -7.22 3.37 -21.83
C THR A 129 -5.85 2.88 -21.38
N ASN A 130 -5.72 2.49 -20.12
CA ASN A 130 -4.50 1.98 -19.50
C ASN A 130 -3.31 2.95 -19.62
N LEU A 131 -3.53 4.25 -19.47
CA LEU A 131 -2.44 5.23 -19.42
C LEU A 131 -1.53 4.91 -18.24
N ALA A 132 -0.24 4.70 -18.53
CA ALA A 132 0.73 4.32 -17.52
C ALA A 132 0.96 5.47 -16.51
N VAL A 133 0.85 5.17 -15.23
CA VAL A 133 1.24 6.07 -14.14
C VAL A 133 2.72 5.84 -13.82
N THR A 134 3.47 6.92 -13.59
CA THR A 134 4.88 6.85 -13.22
C THR A 134 5.12 7.44 -11.82
N PRO A 135 5.64 6.66 -10.85
CA PRO A 135 5.82 5.20 -10.91
C PRO A 135 4.49 4.44 -10.88
N ALA A 136 4.46 3.24 -11.47
CA ALA A 136 3.27 2.37 -11.53
C ALA A 136 3.00 1.62 -10.21
N THR A 137 3.95 1.66 -9.27
CA THR A 137 3.85 1.09 -7.93
C THR A 137 4.07 2.18 -6.90
N LEU A 138 3.14 2.31 -5.97
CA LEU A 138 3.17 3.31 -4.91
C LEU A 138 3.14 2.65 -3.53
N ALA A 139 4.18 2.90 -2.73
CA ALA A 139 4.12 2.68 -1.29
C ALA A 139 3.05 3.60 -0.65
N PRO A 140 2.57 3.30 0.58
CA PRO A 140 1.70 4.21 1.32
C PRO A 140 2.24 5.65 1.34
N GLY A 141 1.39 6.62 1.01
CA GLY A 141 1.73 8.04 0.92
C GLY A 141 2.53 8.46 -0.31
N ALA A 142 2.99 7.53 -1.14
CA ALA A 142 3.70 7.85 -2.38
C ALA A 142 2.74 8.36 -3.47
N ILE A 143 3.31 9.10 -4.42
CA ILE A 143 2.60 9.75 -5.53
C ILE A 143 3.16 9.25 -6.87
N GLY A 144 2.27 9.04 -7.83
CA GLY A 144 2.60 8.83 -9.23
C GLY A 144 1.79 9.75 -10.14
N THR A 145 2.31 10.03 -11.33
CA THR A 145 1.68 10.96 -12.27
C THR A 145 1.55 10.40 -13.68
N ALA A 146 0.62 10.97 -14.44
CA ALA A 146 0.48 10.79 -15.87
C ALA A 146 -0.03 12.07 -16.52
N THR A 147 0.20 12.24 -17.83
CA THR A 147 -0.31 13.39 -18.59
C THR A 147 -0.92 12.95 -19.91
N ALA A 148 -1.90 13.71 -20.40
CA ALA A 148 -2.50 13.51 -21.72
C ALA A 148 -3.03 14.85 -22.27
N THR A 149 -3.10 14.97 -23.59
CA THR A 149 -3.55 16.19 -24.28
C THR A 149 -4.87 15.96 -25.01
N TYR A 150 -5.76 16.94 -24.94
CA TYR A 150 -7.01 16.98 -25.70
C TYR A 150 -6.95 18.09 -26.74
N VAL A 151 -7.38 17.83 -27.98
CA VAL A 151 -7.46 18.83 -29.04
C VAL A 151 -8.87 19.41 -29.08
N LEU A 152 -8.99 20.73 -29.02
CA LEU A 152 -10.27 21.42 -29.03
C LEU A 152 -10.97 21.30 -30.38
N THR A 153 -12.27 21.00 -30.31
CA THR A 153 -13.18 21.01 -31.44
C THR A 153 -14.05 22.27 -31.44
N GLN A 154 -14.69 22.57 -32.58
CA GLN A 154 -15.65 23.68 -32.64
C GLN A 154 -16.84 23.46 -31.69
N SER A 155 -17.24 22.20 -31.46
CA SER A 155 -18.31 21.88 -30.52
C SER A 155 -17.92 22.24 -29.09
N ASP A 156 -16.66 22.01 -28.70
CA ASP A 156 -16.17 22.37 -27.38
C ASP A 156 -16.20 23.88 -27.16
N ILE A 157 -15.75 24.64 -28.16
CA ILE A 157 -15.76 26.12 -28.15
C ILE A 157 -17.21 26.63 -28.04
N ASN A 158 -18.13 26.06 -28.81
CA ASN A 158 -19.55 26.43 -28.77
C ASN A 158 -20.20 26.12 -27.43
N ASN A 159 -19.78 25.04 -26.75
CA ASN A 159 -20.26 24.68 -25.42
C ASN A 159 -19.68 25.56 -24.31
N GLY A 160 -18.53 26.22 -24.55
CA GLY A 160 -17.87 27.13 -23.61
C GLY A 160 -17.23 26.47 -22.38
N GLN A 161 -17.43 25.16 -22.20
CA GLN A 161 -16.85 24.37 -21.10
C GLN A 161 -16.63 22.92 -21.56
N ILE A 162 -15.56 22.31 -21.06
CA ILE A 162 -15.30 20.87 -21.15
C ILE A 162 -15.34 20.28 -19.74
N SER A 163 -16.22 19.29 -19.52
CA SER A 163 -16.22 18.46 -18.31
C SER A 163 -15.46 17.17 -18.61
N ASN A 164 -14.47 16.84 -17.79
CA ASN A 164 -13.65 15.65 -17.99
C ASN A 164 -13.44 14.89 -16.68
N THR A 165 -13.77 13.60 -16.66
CA THR A 165 -13.56 12.69 -15.53
C THR A 165 -12.66 11.54 -15.94
N ALA A 166 -11.83 11.06 -15.03
CA ALA A 166 -10.97 9.90 -15.26
C ALA A 166 -11.06 8.93 -14.09
N ILE A 167 -10.66 7.67 -14.33
CA ILE A 167 -10.62 6.62 -13.32
C ILE A 167 -9.19 6.11 -13.22
N ALA A 168 -8.61 6.16 -12.03
CA ALA A 168 -7.37 5.46 -11.71
C ALA A 168 -7.71 4.07 -11.16
N SER A 169 -6.90 3.08 -11.50
CA SER A 169 -7.04 1.71 -10.96
C SER A 169 -5.69 1.05 -10.73
N GLY A 170 -5.66 0.10 -9.80
CA GLY A 170 -4.47 -0.69 -9.46
C GLY A 170 -4.85 -1.89 -8.58
N THR A 171 -3.85 -2.55 -7.99
CA THR A 171 -4.04 -3.73 -7.14
C THR A 171 -3.17 -3.71 -5.89
N SER A 172 -3.69 -4.20 -4.76
CA SER A 172 -2.93 -4.44 -3.54
C SER A 172 -2.02 -5.68 -3.67
N PRO A 173 -1.11 -5.95 -2.72
CA PRO A 173 -0.24 -7.13 -2.78
C PRO A 173 -1.01 -8.47 -2.69
N GLN A 174 -2.21 -8.45 -2.09
CA GLN A 174 -3.15 -9.56 -1.98
C GLN A 174 -4.00 -9.75 -3.25
N GLY A 175 -3.82 -8.89 -4.26
CA GLY A 175 -4.62 -8.89 -5.48
C GLY A 175 -5.98 -8.20 -5.35
N ASN A 176 -6.25 -7.48 -4.24
CA ASN A 176 -7.49 -6.72 -4.11
C ASN A 176 -7.45 -5.50 -5.06
N PRO A 177 -8.47 -5.27 -5.90
CA PRO A 177 -8.50 -4.11 -6.77
C PRO A 177 -8.71 -2.83 -5.96
N VAL A 178 -8.08 -1.74 -6.41
CA VAL A 178 -8.37 -0.39 -5.96
C VAL A 178 -8.70 0.49 -7.15
N GLN A 179 -9.62 1.41 -6.94
CA GLN A 179 -10.01 2.38 -7.96
C GLN A 179 -10.42 3.70 -7.31
N ASP A 180 -10.24 4.79 -8.03
CA ASP A 180 -10.79 6.09 -7.67
C ASP A 180 -11.19 6.88 -8.92
N THR A 181 -12.24 7.68 -8.79
CA THR A 181 -12.69 8.60 -9.85
C THR A 181 -12.16 9.99 -9.55
N SER A 182 -11.60 10.66 -10.55
CA SER A 182 -10.91 11.93 -10.37
C SER A 182 -11.80 12.99 -9.71
N GLY A 183 -11.31 13.58 -8.62
CA GLY A 183 -11.79 14.84 -8.10
C GLY A 183 -11.11 16.05 -8.76
N THR A 184 -11.63 17.23 -8.48
CA THR A 184 -10.92 18.50 -8.73
C THR A 184 -10.10 18.88 -7.51
N SER A 185 -8.96 19.55 -7.72
CA SER A 185 -8.16 20.13 -6.65
C SER A 185 -8.90 21.23 -5.90
#